data_AF-A0A524ETX6-F1
#
_entry.id   AF-A0A524ETX6-F1
#
_cell.length_a   1.000
_cell.length_b   1.000
_cell.length_c   1.000
_cell.angle_alpha   90.00
_cell.angle_beta   90.00
_cell.angle_gamma   90.00
#
_symmetry.space_group_name_H-M   'P 1'
#
loop_
_entity.id
_entity.type
_entity.pdbx_description
1 polymer ?
#
loop_
_entity_poly.entity_id
_entity_poly.type
_entity_poly.pdbx_seq_one_letter_code
_entity_poly.pdbx_strand_id
1 'polypeptide(L)' 'MMASKNISITEEVYNKLKKLKKDDESFSQLFLRLIKSQKSNIKDYFGAWDLSEDELRDIWQEIDKRSERRWKRSENGDK' A
#
# COMPACT_ATOMS: atom_id res chain seq x y z
N MET A 1 23.20 -13.95 15.16
CA MET A 1 22.41 -14.73 14.19
C MET A 1 21.14 -13.97 13.87
N MET A 2 20.71 -13.90 12.62
CA MET A 2 19.34 -13.46 12.31
C MET A 2 18.39 -14.61 12.55
N ALA A 3 17.35 -14.39 13.35
CA ALA A 3 16.32 -15.39 13.59
C ALA A 3 15.47 -15.55 12.33
N SER A 4 15.44 -16.74 11.75
CA SER A 4 14.56 -17.07 10.63
C SER A 4 13.27 -17.72 11.14
N LYS A 5 12.14 -17.34 10.53
CA LYS A 5 10.84 -18.00 10.74
C LYS A 5 10.31 -18.47 9.38
N ASN A 6 9.75 -19.67 9.35
CA ASN A 6 9.09 -20.20 8.17
C ASN A 6 7.59 -19.88 8.23
N ILE A 7 7.04 -19.44 7.10
CA ILE A 7 5.60 -19.19 6.92
C ILE A 7 5.12 -19.98 5.70
N SER A 8 3.97 -20.64 5.83
CA SER A 8 3.32 -21.30 4.70
C SER A 8 2.43 -20.30 3.98
N ILE A 9 2.54 -20.24 2.66
CA ILE A 9 1.70 -19.42 1.80
C ILE A 9 1.17 -20.26 0.64
N THR A 10 0.07 -19.83 0.03
CA THR A 10 -0.43 -20.50 -1.17
C THR A 10 0.53 -20.27 -2.33
N GLU A 11 0.53 -21.21 -3.28
CA GLU A 11 1.36 -21.13 -4.47
C GLU A 11 1.03 -19.88 -5.32
N GLU A 12 -0.25 -19.49 -5.37
CA GLU A 12 -0.68 -18.26 -6.02
C GLU A 12 0.02 -17.02 -5.41
N VAL A 13 0.04 -16.93 -4.08
CA VAL A 13 0.70 -15.81 -3.36
C VAL A 13 2.19 -15.83 -3.60
N TYR A 14 2.83 -17.00 -3.55
CA TYR A 14 4.26 -17.14 -3.86
C TYR A 14 4.59 -16.61 -5.26
N ASN A 15 3.80 -17.01 -6.26
CA ASN A 15 4.00 -16.57 -7.65
C ASN A 15 3.84 -15.05 -7.82
N LYS A 16 2.89 -14.42 -7.11
CA LYS A 16 2.76 -12.96 -7.12
C LYS A 16 3.96 -12.28 -6.46
N LEU A 17 4.41 -12.77 -5.30
CA LEU A 17 5.58 -12.22 -4.60
C LEU A 17 6.85 -12.37 -5.43
N LYS A 18 7.01 -13.51 -6.13
CA LYS A 18 8.15 -13.76 -7.03
C LYS A 18 8.20 -12.76 -8.18
N LYS A 19 7.06 -12.35 -8.75
CA LYS A 19 6.98 -11.31 -9.78
C LYS A 19 7.29 -9.91 -9.25
N LEU A 20 7.04 -9.65 -7.97
CA LEU A 20 7.30 -8.36 -7.31
C LEU A 20 8.74 -8.21 -6.79
N LYS A 21 9.43 -9.33 -6.58
CA LYS A 21 10.83 -9.39 -6.12
C LYS A 21 11.76 -8.91 -7.23
N LYS A 22 12.72 -8.04 -6.91
CA LYS A 22 13.79 -7.66 -7.83
C LYS A 22 14.86 -8.75 -7.91
N ASP A 23 15.63 -8.81 -9.00
CA ASP A 23 16.61 -9.89 -9.24
C ASP A 23 17.57 -10.10 -8.07
N ASP A 24 18.11 -9.02 -7.50
CA ASP A 24 19.08 -9.05 -6.40
C ASP A 24 18.45 -8.89 -4.99
N GLU A 25 17.12 -8.89 -4.89
CA GLU A 25 16.41 -8.64 -3.61
C GLU A 25 16.00 -9.96 -2.93
N SER A 26 16.29 -10.17 -1.65
CA SER A 26 15.74 -11.32 -0.91
C SER A 26 14.26 -11.15 -0.57
N PHE A 27 13.53 -12.25 -0.30
CA PHE A 27 12.13 -12.17 0.15
C PHE A 27 11.97 -11.35 1.45
N SER A 28 12.92 -11.43 2.37
CA SER A 28 12.92 -10.60 3.58
C SER A 28 13.02 -9.10 3.25
N GLN A 29 13.84 -8.73 2.26
CA GLN A 29 13.92 -7.34 1.79
C GLN A 29 12.65 -6.90 1.05
N LEU A 30 12.05 -7.79 0.24
CA LEU A 30 10.75 -7.54 -0.39
C LEU A 30 9.68 -7.24 0.69
N PHE A 31 9.58 -8.07 1.73
CA PHE A 31 8.62 -7.84 2.82
C PHE A 31 8.87 -6.52 3.53
N LEU A 32 10.13 -6.20 3.85
CA LEU A 32 10.48 -4.92 4.47
C LEU A 32 10.12 -3.72 3.57
N ARG A 33 10.34 -3.83 2.26
CA ARG A 33 9.97 -2.81 1.28
C ARG A 33 8.46 -2.63 1.21
N LEU A 34 7.70 -3.72 1.16
CA LEU A 34 6.24 -3.67 1.14
C LEU A 34 5.68 -3.05 2.42
N ILE A 35 6.19 -3.45 3.59
CA ILE A 35 5.81 -2.88 4.90
C ILE A 35 6.14 -1.39 4.96
N LYS A 36 7.32 -0.97 4.48
CA LYS A 36 7.70 0.45 4.40
C LYS A 36 6.79 1.22 3.44
N SER A 37 6.43 0.64 2.29
CA SER A 37 5.52 1.27 1.33
C SER A 37 4.09 1.41 1.85
N GLN A 38 3.63 0.49 2.72
CA GLN A 38 2.37 0.65 3.43
C GLN A 38 2.45 1.70 4.54
N LYS A 39 3.63 1.88 5.16
CA LYS A 39 3.90 2.95 6.12
C LYS A 39 4.03 4.33 5.50
N SER A 40 3.95 4.49 4.18
CA SER A 40 3.62 5.78 3.56
C SER A 40 2.16 6.13 3.83
N ASN A 41 1.81 6.15 5.11
CA ASN A 41 0.60 6.78 5.60
C ASN A 41 0.80 8.25 5.27
N ILE A 42 -0.06 8.81 4.43
CA ILE A 42 -0.18 10.26 4.23
C ILE A 42 -0.22 11.01 5.59
N LYS A 43 -0.63 10.33 6.68
CA LYS A 43 -0.53 10.77 8.08
C LYS A 43 0.87 11.15 8.57
N ASP A 44 1.93 10.52 8.07
CA ASP A 44 3.31 10.85 8.48
C ASP A 44 3.78 12.18 7.87
N TYR A 45 3.13 12.64 6.79
CA TYR A 45 3.34 13.98 6.21
C TYR A 45 2.40 15.04 6.80
N PHE A 46 1.34 14.64 7.50
CA PHE A 46 0.39 15.57 8.12
C PHE A 46 0.99 16.31 9.32
N GLY A 47 1.94 15.72 10.05
CA GLY A 47 2.65 16.41 11.14
C GLY A 47 3.59 17.53 10.69
N ALA A 48 3.79 17.70 9.38
CA ALA A 48 4.57 18.79 8.80
C ALA A 48 3.70 19.97 8.32
N TRP A 49 2.38 19.82 8.29
CA TRP A 49 1.45 20.85 7.84
C TRP A 49 0.62 21.28 9.06
N ASP A 50 0.67 22.57 9.42
CA ASP A 50 -0.13 23.15 10.51
C ASP A 50 -1.61 23.27 10.08
N LEU A 51 -2.25 22.11 9.89
CA LEU A 51 -3.63 22.02 9.44
C LEU A 51 -4.56 21.78 10.62
N SER A 52 -5.69 22.49 10.61
CA SER A 52 -6.78 22.24 11.55
C SER A 52 -7.45 20.88 11.30
N GLU A 53 -8.11 20.33 12.33
CA GLU A 53 -8.86 19.07 12.19
C GLU A 53 -9.95 19.12 11.11
N ASP A 54 -10.52 20.29 10.86
CA ASP A 54 -11.52 20.50 9.81
C ASP A 54 -10.90 20.40 8.40
N GLU A 55 -9.72 20.99 8.18
CA GLU A 55 -9.01 20.89 6.90
C GLU A 55 -8.54 19.46 6.63
N LEU A 56 -8.09 18.76 7.66
CA LEU A 56 -7.76 17.34 7.58
C LEU A 56 -8.97 16.51 7.12
N ARG A 57 -10.15 16.76 7.69
CA ARG A 57 -11.38 16.04 7.35
C ARG A 57 -11.80 16.28 5.90
N ASP A 58 -11.69 17.52 5.42
CA ASP A 58 -12.07 17.88 4.05
C ASP A 58 -11.14 17.24 3.01
N ILE A 59 -9.83 17.19 3.29
CA ILE A 59 -8.86 16.51 2.43
C ILE A 59 -9.19 15.01 2.33
N TRP A 60 -9.50 14.37 3.46
CA TRP A 60 -9.85 12.94 3.47
C TRP A 60 -11.15 12.65 2.71
N GLN A 61 -12.18 13.48 2.88
CA GLN A 61 -13.42 13.32 2.12
C GLN A 61 -13.19 13.43 0.60
N GLU A 62 -12.32 14.33 0.15
CA GLU A 62 -12.03 14.49 -1.27
C GLU A 62 -11.19 13.33 -1.83
N ILE A 63 -10.24 12.80 -1.06
CA ILE A 63 -9.47 11.60 -1.42
C ILE A 63 -10.41 10.40 -1.57
N ASP A 64 -11.34 10.21 -0.64
CA ASP A 64 -12.25 9.07 -0.65
C ASP A 64 -13.23 9.15 -1.82
N LYS A 65 -13.83 10.34 -2.05
CA LYS A 65 -14.67 10.62 -3.22
C LYS A 65 -13.93 10.42 -4.55
N ARG A 66 -12.62 10.67 -4.61
CA ARG A 66 -11.80 10.41 -5.82
C ARG A 66 -11.50 8.93 -6.00
N SER A 67 -11.38 8.18 -4.91
CA SER A 67 -11.23 6.74 -4.92
C SER A 67 -12.49 6.10 -5.52
N GLU A 68 -13.66 6.41 -4.97
CA GLU A 68 -14.96 5.88 -5.40
C GLU A 68 -15.27 6.17 -6.87
N ARG A 69 -14.99 7.39 -7.34
CA ARG A 69 -15.16 7.76 -8.76
C ARG A 69 -14.27 6.96 -9.70
N ARG A 70 -13.12 6.51 -9.23
CA ARG A 70 -12.17 5.69 -10.01
C ARG A 70 -12.64 4.24 -10.09
N TRP A 71 -13.19 3.70 -9.00
CA TRP A 71 -13.79 2.36 -8.96
C TRP A 71 -15.03 2.25 -9.86
N LYS A 72 -15.96 3.20 -9.80
CA LYS A 72 -17.17 3.20 -10.65
C LYS A 72 -16.89 3.36 -12.16
N ARG A 73 -15.74 3.92 -12.54
CA ARG A 73 -15.32 4.01 -13.94
C ARG A 73 -14.74 2.69 -14.47
N SER A 74 -14.20 1.85 -13.59
CA SER A 74 -13.67 0.54 -13.95
C SER A 74 -14.76 -0.52 -14.13
N GLU A 75 -15.93 -0.35 -13.50
CA GLU A 75 -17.09 -1.26 -13.67
C GLU A 75 -17.93 -0.97 -14.93
N ASN A 76 -17.91 0.26 -15.45
CA ASN A 76 -18.73 0.66 -16.61
C ASN A 76 -17.96 0.66 -17.95
N GLY A 77 -16.71 0.20 -17.98
CA GLY A 77 -15.84 0.18 -19.17
C GLY A 77 -15.88 -1.12 -19.98
N ASP A 78 -16.53 -2.17 -19.47
CA ASP A 78 -16.73 -3.45 -20.17
C ASP A 78 -18.21 -3.61 -20.55
N LYS A 79 -18.63 -2.92 -21.63
CA LYS A 79 -19.82 -3.26 -22.43
C LYS A 79 -19.57 -2.96 -23.89
#